data_AF-A0A946MZI1-F1
#
_entry.id   AF-A0A946MZI1-F1
#
_cell.length_a   1.000
_cell.length_b   1.000
_cell.length_c   1.000
_cell.angle_alpha   90.00
_cell.angle_beta   90.00
_cell.angle_gamma   90.00
#
_symmetry.space_group_name_H-M   'P 1'
#
loop_
_entity.id
_entity.type
_entity.pdbx_description
1 polymer ?
#
loop_
_entity_poly.entity_id
_entity_poly.type
_entity_poly.pdbx_seq_one_letter_code
_entity_poly.pdbx_strand_id
1 'polypeptide(L)'
;MKTHFMCTHTFHNGDAKEKYLEMCKGISSTDWFASAEGDKAECIQNWLGEEDFWFCHWVAESDDDILELLEKNGAGQFFNTLPVEMQYYL
;
A
#
# COMPACT_ATOMS: atom_id res chain seq x y z
N MET A 1 -7.73 17.55 4.52
CA MET A 1 -7.87 16.89 5.84
C MET A 1 -7.78 15.41 5.57
N LYS A 2 -6.83 14.70 6.19
CA LYS A 2 -6.66 13.28 5.92
C LYS A 2 -7.76 12.46 6.62
N THR A 3 -8.28 11.45 5.95
CA THR A 3 -9.22 10.43 6.46
C THR A 3 -8.58 9.05 6.38
N HIS A 4 -9.22 8.03 6.95
CA HIS A 4 -8.69 6.67 6.95
C HIS A 4 -9.16 5.90 5.73
N PHE A 5 -8.27 5.11 5.14
CA PHE A 5 -8.59 4.19 4.05
C PHE A 5 -8.10 2.79 4.39
N MET A 6 -8.90 1.79 4.04
CA MET A 6 -8.42 0.42 3.93
C MET A 6 -8.17 0.14 2.45
N CYS A 7 -6.92 -0.13 2.10
CA CYS A 7 -6.55 -0.54 0.76
C CYS A 7 -6.49 -2.06 0.70
N THR A 8 -7.17 -2.65 -0.28
CA THR A 8 -6.90 -4.03 -0.70
C THR A 8 -5.94 -3.98 -1.88
N HIS A 9 -4.79 -4.63 -1.74
CA HIS A 9 -3.83 -4.77 -2.84
C HIS A 9 -3.89 -6.20 -3.35
N THR A 10 -3.85 -6.38 -4.68
CA THR A 10 -3.85 -7.71 -5.31
C THR A 10 -2.74 -7.77 -6.34
N PHE A 11 -1.82 -8.73 -6.22
CA PHE A 11 -0.75 -8.92 -7.19
C PHE A 11 -1.31 -9.17 -8.58
N HIS A 12 -0.62 -8.67 -9.61
CA HIS A 12 -1.05 -8.89 -10.99
C HIS A 12 -0.96 -10.37 -11.39
N ASN A 13 0.04 -11.09 -10.86
CA ASN A 13 0.32 -12.51 -11.08
C ASN A 13 1.43 -13.00 -10.14
N GLY A 14 1.76 -14.30 -10.22
CA GLY A 14 2.82 -14.94 -9.43
C GLY A 14 4.21 -14.31 -9.63
N ASP A 15 4.61 -14.01 -10.86
CA ASP A 15 5.92 -13.38 -11.15
C ASP A 15 6.05 -11.99 -10.50
N ALA A 16 4.96 -11.21 -10.51
CA ALA A 16 4.91 -9.90 -9.88
C ALA A 16 5.02 -10.01 -8.35
N LYS A 17 4.35 -11.00 -7.75
CA LYS A 17 4.45 -11.33 -6.33
C LYS A 17 5.87 -11.73 -5.93
N GLU A 18 6.48 -12.65 -6.66
CA GLU A 18 7.86 -13.08 -6.39
C GLU A 18 8.83 -11.90 -6.45
N LYS A 19 8.76 -11.07 -7.50
CA LYS A 19 9.62 -9.88 -7.63
C LYS A 19 9.43 -8.88 -6.50
N TYR A 20 8.17 -8.62 -6.10
CA TYR A 20 7.88 -7.72 -4.99
C TYR A 20 8.46 -8.25 -3.67
N LEU A 21 8.28 -9.55 -3.39
CA LEU A 21 8.83 -10.18 -2.19
C LEU A 21 10.36 -10.15 -2.17
N GLU A 22 11.01 -10.44 -3.31
CA GLU A 22 12.47 -10.31 -3.44
C GLU A 22 12.95 -8.87 -3.21
N MET A 23 12.23 -7.86 -3.72
CA MET A 23 12.55 -6.45 -3.49
C MET A 23 12.43 -6.08 -2.00
N CYS A 24 11.43 -6.62 -1.30
CA CYS A 24 11.24 -6.38 0.13
C CYS A 24 12.24 -7.13 1.01
N LYS A 25 12.99 -8.12 0.49
CA LYS A 25 13.97 -8.86 1.29
C LYS A 25 15.07 -7.94 1.80
N GLY A 26 15.26 -7.95 3.12
CA GLY A 26 16.30 -7.18 3.78
C GLY A 26 15.97 -5.70 4.00
N ILE A 27 14.79 -5.23 3.56
CA ILE A 27 14.27 -3.91 3.92
C ILE A 27 13.71 -3.99 5.35
N SER A 28 14.12 -3.05 6.22
CA SER A 28 13.55 -2.96 7.56
C SER A 28 12.10 -2.45 7.50
N SER A 29 11.29 -2.75 8.51
CA SER A 29 9.93 -2.18 8.57
C SER A 29 9.95 -0.66 8.53
N THR A 30 10.91 -0.01 9.22
CA THR A 30 11.07 1.44 9.22
C THR A 30 11.34 1.99 7.82
N ASP A 31 12.25 1.38 7.07
CA ASP A 31 12.58 1.84 5.71
C ASP A 31 11.41 1.61 4.74
N TRP A 32 10.68 0.49 4.91
CA TRP A 32 9.50 0.21 4.10
C TRP A 32 8.40 1.26 4.33
N PHE A 33 8.07 1.56 5.60
CA PHE A 33 7.07 2.59 5.91
C PHE A 33 7.51 3.99 5.49
N ALA A 34 8.80 4.33 5.61
CA ALA A 34 9.34 5.60 5.10
C ALA A 34 9.20 5.71 3.58
N SER A 35 9.28 4.60 2.84
CA SER A 35 9.01 4.61 1.39
C SER A 35 7.53 4.83 1.05
N ALA A 36 6.62 4.48 1.97
CA ALA A 36 5.18 4.62 1.84
C ALA A 36 4.62 5.85 2.58
N GLU A 37 5.48 6.84 2.83
CA GLU A 37 5.14 8.11 3.48
C GLU A 37 5.24 9.27 2.47
N GLY A 38 4.20 10.09 2.40
CA GLY A 38 4.16 11.30 1.58
C GLY A 38 3.27 12.37 2.20
N ASP A 39 3.36 13.59 1.66
CA ASP A 39 2.69 14.77 2.22
C ASP A 39 1.17 14.56 2.39
N LYS A 40 0.55 13.93 1.39
CA LYS A 40 -0.92 13.77 1.31
C LYS A 40 -1.43 12.37 1.63
N ALA A 41 -0.57 11.35 1.60
CA ALA A 41 -0.93 9.96 1.85
C ALA A 41 0.22 9.26 2.58
N GLU A 42 -0.11 8.48 3.60
CA GLU A 42 0.87 7.69 4.37
C GLU A 42 0.28 6.33 4.74
N CYS A 43 1.06 5.26 4.56
CA CYS A 43 0.71 3.93 5.02
C CYS A 43 1.11 3.78 6.49
N ILE A 44 0.16 3.47 7.36
CA ILE A 44 0.40 3.33 8.80
C ILE A 44 0.41 1.87 9.26
N GLN A 45 -0.15 0.96 8.47
CA GLN A 45 -0.12 -0.46 8.76
C GLN A 45 -0.23 -1.30 7.49
N ASN A 46 0.50 -2.42 7.44
CA ASN A 46 0.50 -3.36 6.33
C ASN A 46 0.37 -4.80 6.87
N TRP A 47 -0.52 -5.59 6.26
CA TRP A 47 -0.78 -6.99 6.62
C TRP A 47 -0.63 -7.90 5.41
N LEU A 48 0.61 -8.13 4.98
CA LEU A 48 0.93 -9.07 3.90
C LEU A 48 0.98 -10.51 4.42
N GLY A 49 0.09 -11.36 3.91
CA GLY A 49 0.07 -12.80 4.16
C GLY A 49 0.67 -13.61 3.01
N GLU A 50 0.34 -14.90 2.97
CA GLU A 50 0.78 -15.82 1.90
C GLU A 50 -0.11 -15.79 0.65
N GLU A 51 -1.28 -15.17 0.74
CA GLU A 51 -2.27 -15.05 -0.34
C GLU A 51 -1.84 -14.07 -1.45
N ASP A 52 -2.59 -14.01 -2.54
CA ASP A 52 -2.30 -13.11 -3.67
C ASP A 52 -2.82 -11.67 -3.46
N PHE A 53 -3.43 -11.42 -2.31
CA PHE A 53 -3.90 -10.10 -1.90
C PHE A 53 -3.57 -9.81 -0.44
N TRP A 54 -3.54 -8.53 -0.07
CA TRP A 54 -3.29 -8.08 1.29
C TRP A 54 -3.95 -6.74 1.59
N PHE A 55 -3.85 -6.32 2.85
CA PHE A 55 -4.47 -5.09 3.33
C PHE A 55 -3.43 -4.09 3.81
N CYS A 56 -3.68 -2.81 3.55
CA CYS A 56 -2.96 -1.70 4.14
C CYS A 56 -3.93 -0.68 4.72
N HIS A 57 -3.60 -0.16 5.91
CA HIS A 57 -4.25 1.00 6.49
C HIS A 57 -3.50 2.25 6.06
N TRP A 58 -4.22 3.16 5.40
CA TRP A 58 -3.71 4.43 4.92
C TRP A 58 -4.42 5.59 5.61
N VAL A 59 -3.70 6.71 5.73
CA VAL A 59 -4.26 8.01 6.08
C VAL A 59 -3.95 8.95 4.91
N ALA A 60 -5.00 9.46 4.25
CA ALA A 60 -4.83 10.25 3.02
C ALA A 60 -5.89 11.34 2.83
N GLU A 61 -5.61 12.36 2.02
CA GLU A 61 -6.60 13.39 1.68
C GLU A 61 -7.65 12.91 0.67
N SER A 62 -7.30 11.96 -0.19
CA SER A 62 -8.18 11.27 -1.13
C SER A 62 -7.65 9.86 -1.45
N ASP A 63 -8.47 9.04 -2.11
CA ASP A 63 -8.04 7.77 -2.70
C ASP A 63 -7.00 7.96 -3.81
N ASP A 64 -7.16 8.98 -4.64
CA ASP A 64 -6.22 9.34 -5.70
C ASP A 64 -4.82 9.64 -5.14
N ASP A 65 -4.69 10.32 -4.00
CA ASP A 65 -3.38 10.62 -3.39
C ASP A 65 -2.62 9.34 -2.97
N ILE A 66 -3.33 8.27 -2.60
CA ILE A 66 -2.72 6.96 -2.32
C ILE A 66 -2.21 6.34 -3.63
N LEU A 67 -3.04 6.34 -4.67
CA LEU A 67 -2.70 5.77 -5.97
C LEU A 67 -1.53 6.51 -6.63
N GLU A 68 -1.51 7.84 -6.57
CA GLU A 68 -0.42 8.68 -7.08
C GLU A 68 0.91 8.38 -6.38
N LEU A 69 0.91 8.22 -5.05
CA LEU A 69 2.12 7.88 -4.30
C LEU A 69 2.63 6.48 -4.66
N LEU A 70 1.74 5.50 -4.72
CA LEU A 70 2.08 4.14 -5.13
C LEU A 70 2.65 4.10 -6.55
N GLU A 71 2.06 4.82 -7.50
CA GLU A 71 2.55 4.92 -8.87
C GLU A 71 3.91 5.60 -8.94
N LYS A 72 4.10 6.73 -8.21
CA LYS A 72 5.38 7.43 -8.12
C LYS A 72 6.50 6.54 -7.58
N ASN A 73 6.18 5.64 -6.67
CA ASN A 73 7.12 4.65 -6.11
C ASN A 73 7.31 3.42 -7.00
N GLY A 74 6.64 3.36 -8.16
CA GLY A 74 6.72 2.24 -9.11
C GLY A 74 5.98 1.00 -8.64
N ALA A 75 5.06 1.10 -7.68
CA ALA A 75 4.33 -0.03 -7.13
C ALA A 75 3.28 -0.60 -8.11
N GLY A 76 2.79 0.23 -9.04
CA GLY A 76 1.79 -0.15 -10.04
C GLY A 76 2.22 -1.32 -10.96
N GLN A 77 3.51 -1.62 -11.04
CA GLN A 77 4.01 -2.78 -11.80
C GLN A 77 3.79 -4.13 -11.09
N PHE A 78 3.48 -4.13 -9.79
CA PHE A 78 3.40 -5.35 -8.98
C PHE A 78 1.96 -5.76 -8.65
N PHE A 79 1.09 -4.78 -8.36
CA PHE A 79 -0.25 -5.03 -7.86
C PHE A 79 -1.24 -3.92 -8.23
N ASN A 80 -2.52 -4.28 -8.24
CA ASN A 80 -3.64 -3.33 -8.25
C ASN A 80 -3.99 -2.91 -6.82
N THR A 81 -4.53 -1.71 -6.64
CA THR A 81 -4.96 -1.19 -5.34
C THR A 81 -6.41 -0.74 -5.41
N LEU A 82 -7.23 -1.20 -4.47
CA LEU A 82 -8.58 -0.70 -4.23
C LEU A 82 -8.61 0.02 -2.87
N PRO A 83 -8.53 1.36 -2.85
CA PRO A 83 -8.75 2.16 -1.66
C PRO A 83 -10.24 2.26 -1.34
N VAL A 84 -10.59 2.10 -0.06
CA VAL A 84 -11.95 2.29 0.45
C VAL A 84 -11.88 3.18 1.69
N GLU A 85 -12.56 4.32 1.67
CA GLU A 85 -12.64 5.21 2.82
C GLU A 85 -13.36 4.51 3.99
N MET A 86 -12.80 4.63 5.18
CA MET A 86 -13.26 3.96 6.39
C MET A 86 -13.49 4.94 7.52
N GLN A 87 -14.57 4.73 8.28
CA GLN A 87 -14.73 5.34 9.58
C GLN A 87 -14.06 4.46 10.64
N TYR A 88 -13.25 5.08 11.51
CA TYR A 88 -12.57 4.38 12.61
C TYR A 88 -13.56 3.80 13.64
N TYR A 89 -14.72 4.44 13.79
CA TYR A 89 -15.81 4.06 14.67
C TYR A 89 -17.13 4.66 14.15
N LEU A 90 -18.26 3.99 14.38
CA LEU A 90 -19.61 4.41 13.95
C LEU A 90 -20.12 5.68 14.66
#